data_AF-A0A1F8SZS2-F1
#
_entry.id   AF-A0A1F8SZS2-F1
#
_cell.length_a   1.000
_cell.length_b   1.000
_cell.length_c   1.000
_cell.angle_alpha   90.00
_cell.angle_beta   90.00
_cell.angle_gamma   90.00
#
_symmetry.space_group_name_H-M   'P 1'
#
loop_
_entity.id
_entity.type
_entity.pdbx_description
1 polymer ?
#
loop_
_entity_poly.entity_id
_entity_poly.type
_entity_poly.pdbx_seq_one_letter_code
_entity_poly.pdbx_strand_id
1 'polypeptide(L)'
;MSVPLFHGVAGLVIFIGPFLVKKAPRGFWWVGIGGLLIGLGGLALAFISMGSQLLFFSPEFVMLILTPLLLLMTLAFTYGFVRDIKS
;
A
#
# COMPACT_ATOMS: atom_id res chain seq x y z
N MET A 1 -13.15 9.24 8.84
CA MET A 1 -11.97 8.87 9.63
C MET A 1 -11.52 7.41 9.46
N SER A 2 -12.35 6.50 8.95
CA SER A 2 -11.97 5.07 8.85
C SER A 2 -11.13 4.70 7.62
N VAL A 3 -11.21 5.48 6.54
CA VAL A 3 -10.60 5.16 5.25
C VAL A 3 -9.06 5.00 5.31
N PRO A 4 -8.28 5.89 5.94
CA PRO A 4 -6.82 5.71 6.05
C PRO A 4 -6.43 4.44 6.82
N LEU A 5 -7.14 4.14 7.91
CA LEU A 5 -6.91 2.94 8.70
C LEU A 5 -7.19 1.67 7.88
N PHE A 6 -8.29 1.65 7.12
CA PHE A 6 -8.60 0.53 6.23
C PHE A 6 -7.50 0.31 5.18
N HIS A 7 -7.00 1.38 4.57
CA HIS A 7 -5.91 1.29 3.60
C HIS A 7 -4.60 0.80 4.24
N GLY A 8 -4.32 1.24 5.47
CA GLY A 8 -3.18 0.76 6.25
C GLY A 8 -3.23 -0.75 6.50
N VAL A 9 -4.33 -1.23 7.06
CA VAL A 9 -4.52 -2.67 7.37
C VAL A 9 -4.58 -3.51 6.09
N ALA A 10 -5.38 -3.09 5.09
CA ALA A 10 -5.49 -3.81 3.83
C ALA A 10 -4.15 -3.89 3.10
N GLY A 11 -3.38 -2.79 3.07
CA GLY A 11 -2.06 -2.77 2.46
C GLY A 11 -1.09 -3.75 3.10
N LEU A 12 -1.06 -3.82 4.44
CA LEU A 12 -0.26 -4.81 5.17
C LEU A 12 -0.70 -6.25 4.85
N VAL A 13 -2.00 -6.52 4.82
CA VAL A 13 -2.52 -7.85 4.49
C VAL A 13 -2.16 -8.26 3.06
N ILE A 14 -2.29 -7.34 2.09
CA ILE A 14 -1.94 -7.58 0.69
C ILE A 14 -0.43 -7.80 0.53
N PHE A 15 0.39 -7.03 1.24
CA PHE A 15 1.84 -7.18 1.20
C PHE A 15 2.32 -8.49 1.84
N ILE A 16 1.79 -8.83 3.01
CA ILE A 16 2.25 -9.99 3.80
C ILE A 16 1.65 -11.31 3.29
N GLY A 17 0.40 -11.30 2.82
CA GLY A 17 -0.35 -12.49 2.41
C GLY A 17 0.41 -13.46 1.50
N PRO A 18 1.10 -12.99 0.44
CA PRO A 18 1.88 -13.85 -0.45
C PRO A 18 3.00 -14.64 0.22
N PHE A 19 3.56 -14.13 1.31
CA PHE A 19 4.61 -14.80 2.08
C PHE A 19 4.05 -15.87 3.02
N LEU A 20 2.76 -15.79 3.36
CA LEU A 20 2.09 -16.75 4.24
C LEU A 20 1.43 -17.91 3.48
N VAL A 21 1.09 -17.72 2.20
CA VAL A 21 0.37 -18.70 1.39
C VAL A 21 1.32 -19.50 0.50
N LYS A 22 1.26 -20.84 0.59
CA LYS A 22 2.01 -21.73 -0.32
C LYS A 22 1.40 -21.64 -1.73
N LYS A 23 2.23 -21.40 -2.75
CA LYS A 23 1.86 -21.23 -4.17
C LYS A 23 1.18 -19.88 -4.51
N ALA A 24 1.62 -18.79 -3.88
CA ALA A 24 1.21 -17.46 -4.33
C ALA A 24 1.54 -17.26 -5.82
N PRO A 25 0.62 -16.70 -6.63
CA PRO A 25 0.87 -16.47 -8.05
C PRO A 25 2.09 -15.57 -8.29
N ARG A 26 2.91 -15.86 -9.31
CA ARG A 26 4.15 -15.09 -9.56
C ARG A 26 3.88 -13.64 -9.97
N GLY A 27 2.76 -13.37 -10.65
CA GLY A 27 2.31 -12.01 -10.99
C GLY A 27 1.97 -11.17 -9.77
N PHE A 28 1.69 -11.83 -8.63
CA PHE A 28 1.26 -11.20 -7.39
C PHE A 28 2.38 -10.39 -6.70
N TRP A 29 3.65 -10.52 -7.09
CA TRP A 29 4.74 -9.73 -6.50
C TRP A 29 4.49 -8.21 -6.62
N TRP A 30 4.06 -7.75 -7.79
CA TRP A 30 3.72 -6.34 -8.02
C TRP A 30 2.47 -5.90 -7.27
N VAL A 31 1.53 -6.82 -7.05
CA VAL A 31 0.38 -6.59 -6.17
C VAL A 31 0.86 -6.38 -4.73
N GLY A 32 1.83 -7.18 -4.26
CA GLY A 32 2.48 -6.97 -2.97
C GLY A 32 3.12 -5.58 -2.83
N ILE A 33 3.83 -5.11 -3.87
CA ILE A 33 4.42 -3.76 -3.88
C ILE A 33 3.34 -2.68 -3.77
N GLY A 34 2.24 -2.79 -4.52
CA GLY A 34 1.09 -1.88 -4.39
C GLY A 34 0.50 -1.90 -2.97
N GLY A 35 0.40 -3.09 -2.37
CA GLY A 35 -0.01 -3.29 -0.98
C GLY A 35 0.89 -2.58 0.03
N LEU A 36 2.21 -2.66 -0.15
CA LEU A 36 3.17 -1.96 0.69
C LEU A 36 3.02 -0.44 0.60
N LEU A 37 2.90 0.09 -0.62
CA LEU A 37 2.75 1.53 -0.86
C LEU A 37 1.49 2.08 -0.18
N ILE A 38 0.35 1.41 -0.36
CA ILE A 38 -0.92 1.86 0.25
C ILE A 38 -0.97 1.61 1.75
N GLY A 39 -0.31 0.55 2.23
CA GLY A 39 -0.19 0.25 3.66
C GLY A 39 0.57 1.35 4.38
N LEU A 40 1.73 1.74 3.85
CA LEU A 40 2.53 2.84 4.40
C LEU A 40 1.78 4.18 4.31
N GLY A 41 1.18 4.49 3.15
CA GLY A 41 0.40 5.72 2.98
C GLY A 41 -0.82 5.80 3.91
N GLY A 42 -1.57 4.70 4.04
CA GLY A 42 -2.74 4.60 4.91
C GLY A 42 -2.39 4.70 6.40
N LEU A 43 -1.31 4.04 6.84
CA LEU A 43 -0.80 4.15 8.20
C LEU A 43 -0.32 5.58 8.51
N ALA A 44 0.47 6.19 7.63
CA ALA A 44 0.95 7.55 7.83
C ALA A 44 -0.23 8.55 7.97
N LEU A 45 -1.23 8.46 7.08
CA LEU A 45 -2.44 9.28 7.16
C LEU A 45 -3.29 8.98 8.41
N ALA A 46 -3.33 7.73 8.87
CA ALA A 46 -4.03 7.37 10.11
C ALA A 46 -3.37 8.05 11.33
N PHE A 47 -2.05 8.00 11.45
CA PHE A 47 -1.31 8.67 12.52
C PHE A 47 -1.53 10.20 12.50
N ILE A 48 -1.46 10.81 11.31
CA ILE A 48 -1.73 12.25 11.12
C ILE A 48 -3.15 12.61 11.56
N SER A 49 -4.14 11.79 11.22
CA SER A 49 -5.53 12.02 11.63
C SER A 49 -5.75 11.96 13.15
N MET A 50 -4.83 11.33 13.87
CA MET A 50 -4.82 11.24 15.34
C MET A 50 -3.95 12.34 15.99
N GLY A 51 -3.47 13.33 15.22
CA GLY A 51 -2.60 14.38 15.74
C GLY A 51 -1.16 13.93 16.04
N SER A 52 -0.74 12.80 15.46
CA SER A 52 0.60 12.24 15.61
C SER A 52 1.27 12.08 14.25
N GLN A 53 2.55 11.72 14.21
CA GLN A 53 3.23 11.35 12.97
C GLN A 53 3.85 9.96 13.11
N LEU A 54 3.95 9.25 11.99
CA LEU A 54 4.61 7.95 11.95
C LEU A 54 6.08 8.16 11.55
N LEU A 55 7.04 7.86 12.43
CA LEU A 55 8.47 8.01 12.14
C LEU A 55 8.82 9.42 11.62
N PHE A 56 9.42 9.53 10.43
CA PHE A 56 9.79 10.78 9.75
C PHE A 56 8.69 11.30 8.79
N PHE A 57 7.52 10.65 8.74
CA PHE A 57 6.42 11.03 7.85
C PHE A 57 5.62 12.20 8.45
N SER A 58 6.17 13.41 8.38
CA SER A 58 5.44 14.63 8.77
C SER A 58 4.21 14.85 7.88
N PRO A 59 3.18 15.58 8.37
CA PRO A 59 2.01 15.90 7.55
C PRO A 59 2.36 16.50 6.18
N GLU A 60 3.31 17.43 6.16
CA GLU A 60 3.75 18.12 4.94
C GLU A 60 4.43 17.14 3.97
N PHE A 61 5.29 16.27 4.49
CA PHE A 61 5.97 15.26 3.69
C PHE A 61 4.99 14.23 3.12
N VAL A 62 4.03 13.76 3.93
CA VAL A 62 3.00 12.81 3.47
C VAL A 62 2.15 13.43 2.39
N MET A 63 1.69 14.66 2.57
CA MET A 63 0.87 15.34 1.56
C MET A 63 1.65 15.64 0.28
N LEU A 64 2.96 15.91 0.37
CA LEU A 64 3.83 16.08 -0.79
C LEU A 64 3.93 14.80 -1.64
N ILE A 65 4.10 13.64 -1.00
CA ILE A 65 4.29 12.37 -1.71
C ILE A 65 3.00 11.62 -1.99
N LEU A 66 1.86 12.05 -1.45
CA LEU A 66 0.60 11.30 -1.51
C LEU A 66 0.18 11.01 -2.95
N THR A 67 0.13 12.05 -3.80
CA THR A 67 -0.27 11.89 -5.21
C THR A 67 0.64 10.95 -5.99
N PRO A 68 1.98 11.13 -6.01
CA PRO A 68 2.85 10.18 -6.71
C PRO A 68 2.81 8.78 -6.09
N LEU A 69 2.66 8.65 -4.75
CA LEU A 69 2.50 7.36 -4.09
C LEU A 69 1.24 6.62 -4.56
N LEU A 70 0.10 7.32 -4.66
CA LEU A 70 -1.16 6.74 -5.14
C LEU A 70 -1.07 6.33 -6.61
N LEU A 71 -0.39 7.11 -7.44
CA LEU A 71 -0.13 6.74 -8.84
C LEU A 71 0.72 5.46 -8.92
N LEU A 72 1.84 5.40 -8.19
CA LEU A 72 2.74 4.24 -8.18
C LEU A 72 2.03 2.98 -7.66
N MET A 73 1.23 3.13 -6.61
CA MET A 73 0.38 2.07 -6.08
C MET A 73 -0.57 1.52 -7.14
N THR A 74 -1.27 2.41 -7.84
CA THR A 74 -2.24 2.03 -8.88
C THR A 74 -1.56 1.31 -10.04
N LEU A 75 -0.39 1.80 -10.48
CA LEU A 75 0.41 1.18 -11.52
C LEU A 75 0.92 -0.21 -11.09
N ALA A 76 1.40 -0.34 -9.85
CA ALA A 76 1.86 -1.61 -9.30
C ALA A 76 0.74 -2.65 -9.25
N PHE A 77 -0.45 -2.29 -8.76
CA PHE A 77 -1.61 -3.18 -8.78
C PHE A 77 -2.02 -3.57 -10.20
N THR A 78 -2.18 -2.58 -11.08
CA THR A 78 -2.61 -2.82 -12.47
C THR A 78 -1.62 -3.74 -13.18
N TYR A 79 -0.32 -3.47 -13.07
CA TYR A 79 0.71 -4.29 -13.69
C TYR A 79 0.76 -5.70 -13.09
N GLY A 80 0.65 -5.83 -11.77
CA GLY A 80 0.63 -7.13 -11.09
C GLY A 80 -0.53 -8.01 -11.51
N PHE A 81 -1.76 -7.48 -11.51
CA PHE A 81 -2.94 -8.23 -11.95
C PHE A 81 -2.89 -8.58 -13.44
N VAL A 82 -2.46 -7.65 -14.31
CA VAL A 82 -2.32 -7.94 -15.76
C VAL A 82 -1.30 -9.03 -16.01
N ARG A 83 -0.17 -9.05 -15.29
CA ARG A 83 0.82 -10.12 -15.41
C ARG A 83 0.30 -11.45 -14.91
N ASP A 84 -0.45 -11.44 -13.83
CA ASP A 84 -1.03 -12.64 -13.26
C ASP A 84 -2.04 -13.30 -14.20
N ILE A 85 -2.95 -12.50 -14.79
CA ILE A 85 -3.94 -12.97 -15.77
C ILE A 85 -3.29 -13.56 -17.03
N LYS A 86 -2.10 -13.07 -17.40
CA LYS A 86 -1.36 -13.52 -18.59
C LYS A 86 -0.40 -14.70 -18.34
N SER A 87 -0.25 -15.16 -17.10
CA SER A 87 0.68 -16.23 -16.70
C SER A 87 0.01 -17.59 -16.67
#